data_AF-A0A2S2BVN2-F1
#
_entry.id   AF-A0A2S2BVN2-F1
#
_cell.length_a   1.000
_cell.length_b   1.000
_cell.length_c   1.000
_cell.angle_alpha   90.00
_cell.angle_beta   90.00
_cell.angle_gamma   90.00
#
_symmetry.space_group_name_H-M   'P 1'
#
loop_
_entity.id
_entity.type
_entity.pdbx_description
1 polymer ?
#
loop_
_entity_poly.entity_id
_entity_poly.type
_entity_poly.pdbx_seq_one_letter_code
_entity_poly.pdbx_strand_id
1 'polypeptide(L)'
;MLRLVMGMVAAGTALCVSGNHEQKLARALHGRKVATSHGLQQSLDQLAAEPDDFRRDAHAFIDGLISHYELDGGNLVVAHAGLKEAYHGRASARVRSFALYGDTTGETDEYGLPVRYPWAQDYRGRAVVVYGHTPVPEAEWSNNTLCLDTGVVFGGKLTALRYPSREIVSVPAERVWFEPVRPLTTGSTRSGSPAQRDPAQLSIDDVRGTRHIDVRYTKGRIKVREENTAAALEIMSRFAVDPRWLVYLPPTMAPPATSNLDGYLEHPAQALAEFASDGVTELVCEEKHMGSRAIAVLARDAATAAKRFGVTDGSSGIVYTRTGRPFFDDAATMSELVARLRTACGPLMDDLESSWLVLDCELLPWSAKAGELIRSQYASVGAAAGAALPDAIAALERAGARGLDVGELLTRTRTRAANADRFRKAYARYCWPVTGLDGVRLAPFQILACEGRAAAVTEPHSWHLAKLAMLDDPLVATTRHVFVDLTSDASQDAATAWWSRLTDAGGEGMVVKPVGQAPAELARRRIQPGIKVRGAGVPADHLRSRLHRQSRRAA
;
A
#
# COMPACT_ATOMS: atom_id res chain seq x y z
N MET A 1 -0.74 37.87 22.17
CA MET A 1 -0.06 36.63 21.75
C MET A 1 1.17 36.32 22.60
N LEU A 2 2.19 37.18 22.67
CA LEU A 2 3.42 36.90 23.43
C LEU A 2 3.17 36.52 24.90
N ARG A 3 2.33 37.26 25.64
CA ARG A 3 1.93 36.90 27.02
C ARG A 3 1.42 35.46 27.15
N LEU A 4 0.60 35.01 26.19
CA LEU A 4 0.03 33.66 26.16
C LEU A 4 1.12 32.61 25.91
N VAL A 5 1.90 32.76 24.84
CA VAL A 5 2.94 31.78 24.46
C VAL A 5 4.03 31.70 25.50
N MET A 6 4.52 32.85 25.99
CA MET A 6 5.49 32.91 27.08
C MET A 6 4.96 32.21 28.33
N GLY A 7 3.69 32.44 28.69
CA GLY A 7 3.04 31.77 29.81
C GLY A 7 2.96 30.25 29.64
N MET A 8 2.57 29.76 28.45
CA MET A 8 2.50 28.32 28.16
C MET A 8 3.87 27.65 28.20
N VAL A 9 4.91 28.29 27.64
CA VAL A 9 6.28 27.77 27.67
C VAL A 9 6.82 27.77 29.10
N ALA A 10 6.63 28.86 29.85
CA ALA A 10 7.05 28.93 31.26
C ALA A 10 6.34 27.91 32.15
N ALA A 11 5.07 27.61 31.86
CA ALA A 11 4.30 26.57 32.54
C ALA A 11 4.63 25.14 32.08
N GLY A 12 5.50 24.96 31.07
CA GLY A 12 5.86 23.65 30.53
C GLY A 12 4.75 22.96 29.72
N THR A 13 3.72 23.70 29.29
CA THR A 13 2.60 23.16 28.51
C THR A 13 2.76 23.37 27.01
N ALA A 14 3.82 24.07 26.57
CA ALA A 14 4.17 24.24 25.17
C ALA A 14 5.69 24.33 24.94
N LEU A 15 6.10 23.98 23.72
CA LEU A 15 7.40 24.32 23.15
C LEU A 15 7.19 25.35 22.04
N CYS A 16 8.13 26.28 21.88
CA CYS A 16 8.05 27.33 20.86
C CYS A 16 9.31 27.31 20.00
N VAL A 17 9.12 27.17 18.69
CA VAL A 17 10.20 27.16 17.71
C VAL A 17 10.42 28.56 17.15
N SER A 18 11.68 28.94 16.95
CA SER A 18 12.03 30.21 16.31
C SER A 18 11.67 30.18 14.82
N GLY A 19 11.01 31.22 14.32
CA GLY A 19 10.84 31.49 12.91
C GLY A 19 11.70 32.67 12.43
N ASN A 20 11.64 32.96 11.12
CA ASN A 20 12.40 34.06 10.53
C ASN A 20 11.91 35.43 11.04
N HIS A 21 10.63 35.57 11.40
CA HIS A 21 10.07 36.79 11.97
C HIS A 21 10.55 37.02 13.42
N GLU A 22 10.56 35.99 14.26
CA GLU A 22 11.11 36.03 15.63
C GLU A 22 12.58 36.42 15.59
N GLN A 23 13.37 35.82 14.69
CA GLN A 23 14.78 36.18 14.54
C GLN A 23 14.98 37.64 14.11
N LYS A 24 14.12 38.14 13.22
CA LYS A 24 14.17 39.54 12.75
C LYS A 24 13.77 40.52 13.87
N LEU A 25 12.75 40.17 14.67
CA LEU A 25 12.32 40.94 15.82
C LEU A 25 13.41 40.96 16.92
N ALA A 26 14.03 39.82 17.24
CA ALA A 26 15.15 39.75 18.18
C ALA A 26 16.29 40.70 17.79
N ARG A 27 16.64 40.76 16.50
CA ARG A 27 17.65 41.68 15.97
C ARG A 27 17.26 43.14 16.14
N ALA A 28 15.99 43.48 15.89
CA ALA A 28 15.48 44.84 16.09
C ALA A 28 15.54 45.26 17.56
N LEU A 29 15.13 44.38 18.47
CA LEU A 29 15.19 44.60 19.92
C LEU A 29 16.64 44.70 20.43
N HIS A 30 17.59 44.04 19.77
CA HIS A 30 19.03 44.22 19.97
C HIS A 30 19.59 45.55 19.44
N GLY A 31 18.75 46.45 18.93
CA GLY A 31 19.16 47.74 18.37
C GLY A 31 19.80 47.65 16.98
N ARG A 32 19.73 46.50 16.30
CA ARG A 32 20.26 46.36 14.93
C ARG A 32 19.29 46.99 13.93
N LYS A 33 19.84 47.70 12.94
CA LYS A 33 19.06 48.18 11.79
C LYS A 33 18.53 46.99 10.99
N VAL A 34 17.21 46.88 10.86
CA VAL A 34 16.50 45.88 10.05
C VAL A 34 15.41 46.55 9.23
N ALA A 35 15.09 46.01 8.05
CA ALA A 35 13.98 46.50 7.25
C ALA A 35 12.64 46.19 7.93
N THR A 36 11.76 47.17 8.15
CA THR A 36 10.48 46.99 8.87
C THR A 36 9.32 46.51 7.99
N SER A 37 9.61 45.64 7.00
CA SER A 37 8.63 45.00 6.12
C SER A 37 7.93 43.78 6.74
N HIS A 38 6.84 43.34 6.10
CA HIS A 38 6.05 42.13 6.43
C HIS A 38 5.55 42.09 7.89
N GLY A 39 4.90 43.16 8.34
CA GLY A 39 4.25 43.23 9.66
C GLY A 39 5.17 43.52 10.84
N LEU A 40 6.49 43.62 10.64
CA LEU A 40 7.43 43.87 11.75
C LEU A 40 7.19 45.22 12.44
N GLN A 41 6.84 46.27 11.68
CA GLN A 41 6.56 47.59 12.25
C GLN A 41 5.44 47.53 13.29
N GLN A 42 4.33 46.84 12.96
CA GLN A 42 3.19 46.68 13.87
C GLN A 42 3.58 45.94 15.16
N SER A 43 4.47 44.95 15.07
CA SER A 43 4.98 44.25 16.25
C SER A 43 5.83 45.15 17.14
N LEU A 44 6.66 46.01 16.54
CA LEU A 44 7.47 46.99 17.26
C LEU A 44 6.60 48.05 17.94
N ASP A 45 5.58 48.56 17.25
CA ASP A 45 4.65 49.56 17.80
C ASP A 45 3.84 48.98 18.97
N GLN A 46 3.36 47.74 18.84
CA GLN A 46 2.67 47.03 19.93
C GLN A 46 3.57 46.82 21.14
N LEU A 47 4.83 46.41 20.93
CA LEU A 47 5.79 46.23 22.03
C LEU A 47 6.21 47.56 22.66
N ALA A 48 6.28 48.65 21.89
CA ALA A 48 6.62 49.97 22.42
C ALA A 48 5.54 50.54 23.35
N ALA A 49 4.29 50.09 23.21
CA ALA A 49 3.19 50.47 24.10
C ALA A 49 3.13 49.67 25.42
N GLU A 50 3.97 48.64 25.57
CA GLU A 50 3.99 47.77 26.75
C GLU A 50 5.01 48.24 27.82
N PRO A 51 4.82 47.89 29.10
CA PRO A 51 5.78 48.20 30.16
C PRO A 51 7.19 47.65 29.89
N ASP A 52 8.22 48.37 30.32
CA ASP A 52 9.62 48.01 30.07
C ASP A 52 10.00 46.61 30.60
N ASP A 53 9.43 46.19 31.73
CA ASP A 53 9.63 44.84 32.25
C ASP A 53 9.14 43.77 31.27
N PHE A 54 7.94 43.96 30.71
CA PHE A 54 7.40 43.03 29.72
C PHE A 54 8.23 43.03 28.44
N ARG A 55 8.71 44.20 27.99
CA ARG A 55 9.55 44.31 26.80
C ARG A 55 10.87 43.55 26.96
N ARG A 56 11.49 43.65 28.14
CA ARG A 56 12.71 42.90 28.49
C ARG A 56 12.44 41.40 28.52
N ASP A 57 11.35 40.97 29.15
CA ASP A 57 11.00 39.55 29.25
C ASP A 57 10.68 38.95 27.87
N ALA A 58 9.94 39.69 27.03
CA ALA A 58 9.66 39.31 25.66
C ALA A 58 10.94 39.22 24.81
N HIS A 59 11.86 40.18 24.97
CA HIS A 59 13.15 40.16 24.27
C HIS A 59 13.97 38.93 24.66
N ALA A 60 14.11 38.65 25.96
CA ALA A 60 14.83 37.48 26.45
C ALA A 60 14.20 36.17 25.96
N PHE A 61 12.86 36.08 25.97
CA PHE A 61 12.14 34.93 25.44
C PHE A 61 12.40 34.69 23.96
N ILE A 62 12.26 35.71 23.12
CA ILE A 62 12.43 35.61 21.67
C ILE A 62 13.88 35.27 21.31
N ASP A 63 14.86 35.88 22.00
CA ASP A 63 16.29 35.63 21.77
C ASP A 63 16.71 34.20 22.14
N GLY A 64 16.04 33.62 23.15
CA GLY A 64 16.26 32.25 23.62
C GLY A 64 15.60 31.15 22.79
N LEU A 65 14.77 31.47 21.79
CA LEU A 65 14.09 30.45 20.98
C LEU A 65 15.05 29.60 20.15
N ILE A 66 14.78 28.29 20.13
CA ILE A 66 15.58 27.30 19.40
C ILE A 66 15.06 27.16 17.97
N SER A 67 15.94 26.92 16.99
CA SER A 67 15.57 26.84 15.58
C SER A 67 14.78 25.60 15.17
N HIS A 68 14.92 24.51 15.93
CA HIS A 68 14.19 23.26 15.72
C HIS A 68 14.22 22.39 16.97
N TYR A 69 13.24 21.49 17.08
CA TYR A 69 13.20 20.45 18.10
C TYR A 69 13.29 19.07 17.46
N GLU A 70 13.98 18.16 18.14
CA GLU A 70 13.95 16.72 17.87
C GLU A 70 13.27 16.04 19.07
N LEU A 71 12.14 15.40 18.80
CA LEU A 71 11.22 14.83 19.77
C LEU A 71 11.00 13.34 19.48
N ASP A 72 10.39 12.63 20.43
CA ASP A 72 10.08 11.21 20.34
C ASP A 72 11.30 10.35 19.92
N GLY A 73 12.45 10.56 20.57
CA GLY A 73 13.68 9.82 20.28
C GLY A 73 14.17 9.96 18.83
N GLY A 74 13.92 11.11 18.20
CA GLY A 74 14.29 11.37 16.80
C GLY A 74 13.26 10.96 15.77
N ASN A 75 12.05 10.58 16.19
CA ASN A 75 10.96 10.24 15.26
C ASN A 75 10.14 11.48 14.82
N LEU A 76 10.28 12.62 15.49
CA LEU A 76 9.58 13.86 15.18
C LEU A 76 10.55 15.04 15.20
N VAL A 77 10.62 15.78 14.11
CA VAL A 77 11.38 17.03 13.99
C VAL A 77 10.40 18.16 13.73
N VAL A 78 10.50 19.23 14.52
CA VAL A 78 9.67 20.43 14.36
C VAL A 78 10.57 21.62 14.07
N ALA A 79 10.36 22.30 12.95
CA ALA A 79 11.14 23.46 12.52
C ALA A 79 10.23 24.47 11.81
N HIS A 80 10.62 25.74 11.72
CA HIS A 80 9.80 26.74 11.02
C HIS A 80 9.74 26.46 9.50
N ALA A 81 10.84 26.56 8.76
CA ALA A 81 10.87 26.28 7.32
C ALA A 81 11.13 24.80 6.96
N GLY A 82 11.36 23.96 7.97
CA GLY A 82 11.65 22.53 7.82
C GLY A 82 13.12 22.17 7.98
N LEU A 83 13.45 20.88 7.90
CA LEU A 83 14.81 20.39 8.13
C LEU A 83 15.09 19.06 7.44
N LYS A 84 16.07 19.05 6.52
CA LYS A 84 16.52 17.83 5.84
C LYS A 84 17.25 16.88 6.79
N GLU A 85 17.18 15.57 6.50
CA GLU A 85 17.70 14.50 7.37
C GLU A 85 19.18 14.69 7.75
N ALA A 86 20.03 15.13 6.81
CA ALA A 86 21.45 15.36 7.07
C ALA A 86 21.75 16.41 8.16
N TYR A 87 20.74 17.19 8.58
CA TYR A 87 20.83 18.21 9.62
C TYR A 87 20.20 17.80 10.95
N HIS A 88 19.57 16.63 11.03
CA HIS A 88 18.99 16.13 12.29
C HIS A 88 20.10 15.88 13.31
N GLY A 89 19.84 16.16 14.59
CA GLY A 89 20.82 16.09 15.67
C GLY A 89 22.01 17.07 15.58
N ARG A 90 21.96 18.11 14.72
CA ARG A 90 23.09 19.05 14.53
C ARG A 90 22.70 20.49 14.88
N ALA A 91 23.60 21.20 15.56
CA ALA A 91 23.47 22.63 15.84
C ALA A 91 24.61 23.41 15.17
N SER A 92 24.34 24.03 14.02
CA SER A 92 25.29 24.94 13.35
C SER A 92 24.55 26.13 12.74
N ALA A 93 25.28 27.20 12.40
CA ALA A 93 24.70 28.37 11.73
C ALA A 93 23.98 28.00 10.42
N ARG A 94 24.53 27.04 9.66
CA ARG A 94 23.92 26.52 8.42
C ARG A 94 22.61 25.78 8.70
N VAL A 95 22.57 24.96 9.75
CA VAL A 95 21.35 24.25 10.18
C VAL A 95 20.28 25.23 10.63
N ARG A 96 20.65 26.23 11.46
CA ARG A 96 19.74 27.30 11.89
C ARG A 96 19.20 28.08 10.71
N SER A 97 20.04 28.44 9.75
CA SER A 97 19.57 29.14 8.55
C SER A 97 18.56 28.33 7.75
N PHE A 98 18.80 27.04 7.55
CA PHE A 98 17.86 26.17 6.85
C PHE A 98 16.52 26.07 7.61
N ALA A 99 16.57 25.85 8.92
CA ALA A 99 15.38 25.74 9.75
C ALA A 99 14.51 27.00 9.77
N LEU A 100 15.09 28.18 9.54
CA LEU A 100 14.38 29.47 9.55
C LEU A 100 13.93 29.93 8.17
N TYR A 101 14.69 29.61 7.11
CA TYR A 101 14.48 30.19 5.78
C TYR A 101 14.26 29.17 4.67
N GLY A 102 14.49 27.88 4.93
CA GLY A 102 14.50 26.83 3.91
C GLY A 102 15.79 26.82 3.10
N ASP A 103 15.77 26.11 1.97
CA ASP A 103 16.90 26.02 1.02
C ASP A 103 16.68 27.03 -0.12
N THR A 104 17.26 28.22 -0.04
CA THR A 104 17.04 29.28 -1.03
C THR A 104 17.95 29.11 -2.24
N THR A 105 17.44 29.34 -3.45
CA THR A 105 18.24 29.31 -4.69
C THR A 105 19.11 30.56 -4.88
N GLY A 106 18.76 31.65 -4.19
CA GLY A 106 19.35 32.98 -4.38
C GLY A 106 18.58 33.87 -5.36
N GLU A 107 17.56 33.33 -6.03
CA GLU A 107 16.69 34.05 -6.96
C GLU A 107 15.42 34.58 -6.26
N THR A 108 14.75 35.54 -6.89
CA THR A 108 13.45 36.09 -6.45
C THR A 108 12.39 35.84 -7.52
N ASP A 109 11.18 35.50 -7.09
CA ASP A 109 10.04 35.30 -7.99
C ASP A 109 9.40 36.62 -8.47
N GLU A 110 8.35 36.52 -9.29
CA GLU A 110 7.58 37.67 -9.81
C GLU A 110 6.90 38.51 -8.72
N TYR A 111 6.77 37.97 -7.50
CA TYR A 111 6.21 38.64 -6.33
C TYR A 111 7.31 39.22 -5.41
N GLY A 112 8.58 39.15 -5.82
CA GLY A 112 9.74 39.62 -5.04
C GLY A 112 10.11 38.73 -3.85
N LEU A 113 9.60 37.49 -3.79
CA LEU A 113 9.87 36.53 -2.73
C LEU A 113 11.01 35.58 -3.11
N PRO A 114 11.86 35.12 -2.16
CA PRO A 114 12.94 34.19 -2.48
C PRO A 114 12.44 32.85 -3.04
N VAL A 115 13.03 32.40 -4.14
CA VAL A 115 12.80 31.06 -4.69
C VAL A 115 13.55 30.03 -3.84
N ARG A 116 12.92 28.87 -3.60
CA ARG A 116 13.42 27.82 -2.72
C ARG A 116 13.38 26.46 -3.39
N TYR A 117 14.35 25.61 -3.08
CA TYR A 117 14.34 24.21 -3.50
C TYR A 117 13.27 23.42 -2.73
N PRO A 118 12.53 22.52 -3.40
CA PRO A 118 11.45 21.74 -2.78
C PRO A 118 11.98 20.55 -1.97
N TRP A 119 12.83 20.80 -0.98
CA TRP A 119 13.55 19.76 -0.21
C TRP A 119 12.64 18.67 0.39
N ALA A 120 11.37 18.99 0.69
CA ALA A 120 10.37 18.06 1.19
C ALA A 120 10.08 16.90 0.20
N GLN A 121 10.12 17.17 -1.11
CA GLN A 121 9.91 16.18 -2.17
C GLN A 121 11.07 15.18 -2.24
N ASP A 122 12.28 15.61 -1.89
CA ASP A 122 13.50 14.78 -1.86
C ASP A 122 13.75 14.14 -0.49
N TYR A 123 12.95 14.48 0.52
CA TYR A 123 13.13 13.95 1.86
C TYR A 123 12.84 12.44 1.89
N ARG A 124 13.82 11.66 2.35
CA ARG A 124 13.73 10.19 2.51
C ARG A 124 13.97 9.72 3.96
N GLY A 125 14.06 10.66 4.90
CA GLY A 125 14.36 10.37 6.29
C GLY A 125 13.20 9.71 7.05
N ARG A 126 13.56 8.99 8.12
CA ARG A 126 12.60 8.26 8.95
C ARG A 126 11.73 9.18 9.80
N ALA A 127 12.31 10.27 10.32
CA ALA A 127 11.61 11.19 11.19
C ALA A 127 10.47 11.90 10.46
N VAL A 128 9.35 12.12 11.13
CA VAL A 128 8.31 13.03 10.69
C VAL A 128 8.84 14.45 10.83
N VAL A 129 8.86 15.24 9.74
CA VAL A 129 9.26 16.65 9.80
C VAL A 129 8.04 17.54 9.66
N VAL A 130 7.68 18.25 10.73
CA VAL A 130 6.56 19.18 10.77
C VAL A 130 7.08 20.60 10.67
N TYR A 131 6.53 21.38 9.75
CA TYR A 131 7.01 22.73 9.47
C TYR A 131 5.90 23.68 9.03
N GLY A 132 6.22 24.97 8.93
CA GLY A 132 5.32 26.03 8.47
C GLY A 132 6.09 27.33 8.20
N HIS A 133 6.09 27.80 6.95
CA HIS A 133 6.83 29.00 6.50
C HIS A 133 6.31 29.53 5.16
N THR A 134 5.97 28.61 4.26
CA THR A 134 5.35 28.93 2.98
C THR A 134 3.93 28.39 3.01
N PRO A 135 2.92 29.28 3.08
CA PRO A 135 1.53 28.88 3.18
C PRO A 135 1.10 27.98 2.02
N VAL A 136 0.35 26.92 2.34
CA VAL A 136 -0.31 26.03 1.38
C VAL A 136 -1.82 26.03 1.60
N PRO A 137 -2.67 25.83 0.57
CA PRO A 137 -4.13 25.86 0.77
C PRO A 137 -4.65 24.77 1.72
N GLU A 138 -4.05 23.58 1.67
CA GLU A 138 -4.37 22.45 2.53
C GLU A 138 -3.09 21.78 3.01
N ALA A 139 -3.10 21.26 4.23
CA ALA A 139 -1.97 20.52 4.79
C ALA A 139 -1.94 19.11 4.20
N GLU A 140 -0.90 18.81 3.41
CA GLU A 140 -0.73 17.53 2.74
C GLU A 140 0.60 16.88 3.13
N TRP A 141 0.57 15.55 3.25
CA TRP A 141 1.79 14.77 3.50
C TRP A 141 2.61 14.66 2.21
N SER A 142 3.85 15.13 2.27
CA SER A 142 4.86 14.87 1.23
C SER A 142 5.98 14.03 1.83
N ASN A 143 6.08 12.77 1.42
CA ASN A 143 6.92 11.76 2.08
C ASN A 143 6.62 11.70 3.59
N ASN A 144 7.63 11.92 4.44
CA ASN A 144 7.50 12.01 5.89
C ASN A 144 7.48 13.47 6.39
N THR A 145 7.10 14.42 5.55
CA THR A 145 7.05 15.84 5.90
C THR A 145 5.63 16.39 5.81
N LEU A 146 5.31 17.38 6.64
CA LEU A 146 3.99 18.03 6.68
C LEU A 146 4.15 19.54 6.90
N CYS A 147 3.62 20.34 5.97
CA CYS A 147 3.46 21.78 6.16
C CYS A 147 2.13 22.06 6.88
N LEU A 148 2.18 22.66 8.07
CA LEU A 148 1.02 23.10 8.85
C LEU A 148 0.62 24.55 8.57
N ASP A 149 1.47 25.31 7.87
CA ASP A 149 1.13 26.68 7.49
C ASP A 149 0.09 26.66 6.38
N THR A 150 -1.17 26.71 6.78
CA THR A 150 -2.33 26.84 5.89
C THR A 150 -2.84 28.27 5.81
N GLY A 151 -1.97 29.23 6.09
CA GLY A 151 -2.23 30.64 5.85
C GLY A 151 -3.28 31.29 6.77
N VAL A 152 -3.36 30.88 8.05
CA VAL A 152 -4.32 31.46 9.02
C VAL A 152 -4.32 32.99 9.04
N VAL A 153 -3.14 33.60 8.93
CA VAL A 153 -2.98 35.07 8.97
C VAL A 153 -3.59 35.75 7.74
N PHE A 154 -3.68 35.03 6.62
CA PHE A 154 -4.22 35.49 5.35
C PHE A 154 -5.68 35.06 5.13
N GLY A 155 -6.38 34.58 6.18
CA GLY A 155 -7.76 34.11 6.08
C GLY A 155 -7.93 32.62 5.77
N GLY A 156 -6.85 31.83 5.80
CA GLY A 156 -6.87 30.37 5.63
C GLY A 156 -7.34 29.62 6.88
N LYS A 157 -6.55 28.63 7.34
CA LYS A 157 -6.89 27.82 8.52
C LYS A 157 -5.77 27.83 9.55
N LEU A 158 -6.10 27.66 10.82
CA LEU A 158 -5.14 27.27 11.85
C LEU A 158 -5.10 25.74 11.92
N THR A 159 -3.98 25.15 11.51
CA THR A 159 -3.84 23.68 11.39
C THR A 159 -2.88 23.12 12.44
N ALA A 160 -3.23 21.95 12.98
CA ALA A 160 -2.39 21.19 13.90
C ALA A 160 -2.32 19.71 13.50
N LEU A 161 -1.21 19.08 13.87
CA LEU A 161 -1.00 17.65 13.75
C LEU A 161 -1.17 16.98 15.11
N ARG A 162 -2.05 15.98 15.21
CA ARG A 162 -2.04 15.02 16.32
C ARG A 162 -1.03 13.92 16.01
N TYR A 163 0.04 13.91 16.78
CA TYR A 163 1.11 12.91 16.70
C TYR A 163 0.99 11.93 17.88
N PRO A 164 1.14 10.60 17.67
CA PRO A 164 1.62 9.91 16.46
C PRO A 164 0.53 9.43 15.50
N SER A 165 -0.76 9.71 15.75
CA SER A 165 -1.88 9.25 14.90
C SER A 165 -1.85 9.79 13.47
N ARG A 166 -1.12 10.89 13.25
CA ARG A 166 -1.04 11.64 11.98
C ARG A 166 -2.35 12.28 11.55
N GLU A 167 -3.30 12.44 12.47
CA GLU A 167 -4.55 13.14 12.23
C GLU A 167 -4.29 14.64 12.11
N ILE A 168 -4.77 15.24 11.03
CA ILE A 168 -4.71 16.68 10.78
C ILE A 168 -6.03 17.29 11.25
N VAL A 169 -5.95 18.28 12.13
CA VAL A 169 -7.11 19.05 12.60
C VAL A 169 -6.92 20.51 12.25
N SER A 170 -8.02 21.20 11.89
CA SER A 170 -7.94 22.60 11.52
C SER A 170 -9.21 23.36 11.85
N VAL A 171 -9.08 24.66 12.14
CA VAL A 171 -10.19 25.61 12.26
C VAL A 171 -10.01 26.77 11.28
N PRO A 172 -11.07 27.32 10.67
CA PRO A 172 -10.95 28.47 9.78
C PRO A 172 -10.46 29.71 10.54
N ALA A 173 -9.76 30.61 9.84
CA ALA A 173 -9.40 31.91 10.38
C ALA A 173 -10.65 32.75 10.67
N GLU A 174 -10.62 33.51 11.76
CA GLU A 174 -11.71 34.43 12.13
C GLU A 174 -11.89 35.56 11.10
N ARG A 175 -10.77 36.03 10.53
CA ARG A 175 -10.70 37.09 9.52
C ARG A 175 -9.36 37.06 8.80
N VAL A 176 -9.22 37.86 7.74
CA VAL A 176 -7.93 38.19 7.14
C VAL A 176 -7.20 39.18 8.05
N TRP A 177 -6.07 38.77 8.62
CA TRP A 177 -5.25 39.59 9.53
C TRP A 177 -4.16 40.37 8.80
N PHE A 178 -3.72 39.86 7.65
CA PHE A 178 -2.78 40.51 6.74
C PHE A 178 -3.13 40.13 5.31
N GLU A 179 -3.05 41.09 4.37
CA GLU A 179 -3.36 40.83 2.97
C GLU A 179 -2.24 39.99 2.31
N PRO A 180 -2.56 38.84 1.70
CA PRO A 180 -1.55 37.99 1.10
C PRO A 180 -0.95 38.65 -0.14
N VAL A 181 0.39 38.72 -0.19
CA VAL A 181 1.12 39.15 -1.41
C VAL A 181 0.92 38.13 -2.54
N ARG A 182 0.76 36.84 -2.20
CA ARG A 182 0.46 35.76 -3.13
C ARG A 182 -0.92 35.17 -2.83
N PRO A 183 -1.87 35.12 -3.78
CA PRO A 183 -3.19 34.55 -3.56
C PRO A 183 -3.14 33.10 -3.03
N LEU A 184 -3.89 32.83 -1.96
CA LEU A 184 -4.10 31.48 -1.43
C LEU A 184 -5.19 30.74 -2.21
N THR A 185 -5.00 30.51 -3.51
CA THR A 185 -5.98 29.80 -4.33
C THR A 185 -5.60 28.33 -4.52
N THR A 186 -6.62 27.46 -4.48
CA THR A 186 -6.56 26.04 -4.84
C THR A 186 -6.26 25.90 -6.34
N GLY A 187 -4.99 26.02 -6.70
CA GLY A 187 -4.53 26.00 -8.10
C GLY A 187 -3.21 26.75 -8.34
N SER A 188 -2.74 27.55 -7.38
CA SER A 188 -1.43 28.21 -7.45
C SER A 188 -0.28 27.31 -7.01
N THR A 189 -0.18 26.10 -7.60
CA THR A 189 1.04 25.28 -7.57
C THR A 189 2.02 25.66 -8.67
N ARG A 190 1.72 26.67 -9.50
CA ARG A 190 2.69 27.24 -10.45
C ARG A 190 3.63 28.20 -9.73
N SER A 191 4.53 27.67 -8.90
CA SER A 191 5.70 28.42 -8.46
C SER A 191 6.76 28.41 -9.55
N GLY A 192 7.37 29.57 -9.79
CA GLY A 192 8.66 29.76 -10.47
C GLY A 192 9.84 29.13 -9.73
N SER A 193 9.69 27.88 -9.32
CA SER A 193 10.77 26.97 -8.93
C SER A 193 11.40 26.40 -10.21
N PRO A 194 12.74 26.32 -10.31
CA PRO A 194 13.38 25.65 -11.44
C PRO A 194 12.82 24.23 -11.56
N ALA A 195 12.20 23.94 -12.72
CA ALA A 195 11.55 22.68 -13.10
C ALA A 195 11.10 21.83 -11.91
N GLN A 196 9.94 22.16 -11.33
CA GLN A 196 9.26 21.32 -10.36
C GLN A 196 9.15 19.92 -10.97
N ARG A 197 9.90 18.95 -10.44
CA ARG A 197 9.88 17.58 -10.94
C ARG A 197 8.44 17.10 -10.81
N ASP A 198 7.86 16.69 -11.94
CA ASP A 198 6.52 16.09 -11.93
C ASP A 198 6.53 14.95 -10.90
N PRO A 199 5.68 14.97 -9.86
CA PRO A 199 5.60 13.89 -8.89
C PRO A 199 5.33 12.53 -9.54
N ALA A 200 4.76 12.50 -10.75
CA ALA A 200 4.59 11.28 -11.54
C ALA A 200 5.89 10.81 -12.24
N GLN A 201 6.93 11.65 -12.33
CA GLN A 201 8.23 11.27 -12.86
C GLN A 201 9.10 10.62 -11.77
N LEU A 202 9.13 9.29 -11.80
CA LEU A 202 10.03 8.47 -10.99
C LEU A 202 11.48 8.62 -11.45
N SER A 203 12.43 8.63 -10.51
CA SER A 203 13.86 8.73 -10.81
C SER A 203 14.45 7.34 -10.69
N ILE A 204 15.34 7.01 -11.62
CA ILE A 204 16.12 5.79 -11.52
C ILE A 204 16.95 5.76 -10.23
N ASP A 205 17.35 6.91 -9.70
CA ASP A 205 18.10 7.01 -8.45
C ASP A 205 17.25 6.65 -7.23
N ASP A 206 15.91 6.66 -7.32
CA ASP A 206 15.06 6.16 -6.24
C ASP A 206 15.20 4.63 -6.08
N VAL A 207 15.60 3.92 -7.14
CA VAL A 207 15.61 2.44 -7.20
C VAL A 207 16.97 1.82 -7.51
N ARG A 208 17.95 2.57 -8.01
CA ARG A 208 19.25 2.04 -8.45
C ARG A 208 20.14 1.54 -7.30
N GLY A 209 20.62 0.31 -7.38
CA GLY A 209 21.50 -0.27 -6.35
C GLY A 209 20.73 -0.94 -5.22
N THR A 210 21.44 -1.32 -4.15
CA THR A 210 20.80 -1.91 -2.98
C THR A 210 19.92 -0.88 -2.27
N ARG A 211 18.69 -1.26 -1.95
CA ARG A 211 17.72 -0.44 -1.22
C ARG A 211 17.33 -1.09 0.10
N HIS A 212 16.95 -0.24 1.04
CA HIS A 212 16.46 -0.63 2.35
C HIS A 212 15.13 0.05 2.58
N ILE A 213 14.08 -0.74 2.72
CA ILE A 213 12.72 -0.25 2.92
C ILE A 213 12.37 -0.48 4.39
N ASP A 214 12.13 0.61 5.12
CA ASP A 214 11.67 0.52 6.50
C ASP A 214 10.18 0.15 6.53
N VAL A 215 9.84 -0.88 7.31
CA VAL A 215 8.48 -1.43 7.37
C VAL A 215 7.84 -1.19 8.72
N ARG A 216 6.67 -0.54 8.69
CA ARG A 216 5.96 -0.01 9.87
C ARG A 216 5.57 -1.10 10.87
N TYR A 217 5.01 -2.22 10.40
CA TYR A 217 4.31 -3.17 11.28
C TYR A 217 5.21 -4.27 11.85
N THR A 218 6.24 -4.70 11.14
CA THR A 218 7.24 -5.66 11.65
C THR A 218 8.40 -4.97 12.37
N LYS A 219 8.39 -3.62 12.45
CA LYS A 219 9.45 -2.77 13.03
C LYS A 219 10.85 -3.17 12.53
N GLY A 220 10.95 -3.45 11.23
CA GLY A 220 12.16 -3.95 10.60
C GLY A 220 12.54 -3.17 9.34
N ARG A 221 13.61 -3.61 8.70
CA ARG A 221 14.12 -3.08 7.44
C ARG A 221 14.24 -4.22 6.44
N ILE A 222 13.57 -4.10 5.31
CA ILE A 222 13.66 -5.07 4.22
C ILE A 222 14.77 -4.61 3.27
N LYS A 223 15.80 -5.44 3.12
CA LYS A 223 16.85 -5.24 2.12
C LYS A 223 16.36 -5.73 0.76
N VAL A 224 16.33 -4.84 -0.23
CA VAL A 224 16.11 -5.16 -1.63
C VAL A 224 17.46 -5.07 -2.33
N ARG A 225 17.97 -6.21 -2.79
CA ARG A 225 19.26 -6.27 -3.48
C ARG A 225 19.15 -5.70 -4.89
N GLU A 226 20.25 -5.17 -5.41
CA GLU A 226 20.29 -4.47 -6.70
C GLU A 226 19.77 -5.34 -7.86
N GLU A 227 20.13 -6.62 -7.89
CA GLU A 227 19.67 -7.56 -8.91
C GLU A 227 18.14 -7.70 -8.95
N ASN A 228 17.48 -7.64 -7.78
CA ASN A 228 16.03 -7.70 -7.68
C ASN A 228 15.40 -6.39 -8.13
N THR A 229 16.00 -5.25 -7.76
CA THR A 229 15.49 -3.95 -8.18
C THR A 229 15.63 -3.73 -9.68
N ALA A 230 16.75 -4.15 -10.28
CA ALA A 230 16.99 -4.05 -11.71
C ALA A 230 15.98 -4.89 -12.51
N ALA A 231 15.71 -6.13 -12.08
CA ALA A 231 14.71 -6.99 -12.70
C ALA A 231 13.29 -6.41 -12.55
N ALA A 232 12.95 -5.86 -11.38
CA ALA A 232 11.65 -5.23 -11.15
C ALA A 232 11.48 -3.95 -11.98
N LEU A 233 12.54 -3.15 -12.14
CA LEU A 233 12.50 -1.90 -12.89
C LEU A 233 12.14 -2.13 -14.36
N GLU A 234 12.65 -3.19 -14.99
CA GLU A 234 12.27 -3.56 -16.36
C GLU A 234 10.75 -3.73 -16.47
N ILE A 235 10.16 -4.53 -15.57
CA ILE A 235 8.75 -4.87 -15.62
C ILE A 235 7.89 -3.63 -15.33
N MET A 236 8.26 -2.90 -14.27
CA MET A 236 7.51 -1.73 -13.80
C MET A 236 7.58 -0.55 -14.79
N SER A 237 8.70 -0.37 -15.48
CA SER A 237 8.88 0.77 -16.40
C SER A 237 8.25 0.55 -17.78
N ARG A 238 8.16 -0.70 -18.24
CA ARG A 238 7.70 -1.00 -19.61
C ARG A 238 6.26 -1.44 -19.72
N PHE A 239 5.75 -2.11 -18.68
CA PHE A 239 4.51 -2.88 -18.82
C PHE A 239 3.50 -2.67 -17.71
N ALA A 240 3.88 -2.00 -16.62
CA ALA A 240 2.95 -1.74 -15.56
C ALA A 240 1.94 -0.64 -15.97
N VAL A 241 0.80 -0.63 -15.29
CA VAL A 241 -0.16 0.48 -15.39
C VAL A 241 0.47 1.76 -14.86
N ASP A 242 -0.23 2.88 -15.04
CA ASP A 242 0.15 4.16 -14.45
C ASP A 242 0.53 3.99 -12.96
N PRO A 243 1.76 4.37 -12.54
CA PRO A 243 2.21 4.22 -11.17
C PRO A 243 1.30 4.85 -10.11
N ARG A 244 0.51 5.85 -10.48
CA ARG A 244 -0.50 6.48 -9.61
C ARG A 244 -1.60 5.52 -9.19
N TRP A 245 -1.91 4.53 -10.04
CA TRP A 245 -2.84 3.46 -9.70
C TRP A 245 -2.18 2.29 -8.94
N LEU A 246 -0.85 2.14 -8.99
CA LEU A 246 -0.09 1.05 -8.36
C LEU A 246 0.11 1.25 -6.85
N VAL A 247 -1.00 1.38 -6.13
CA VAL A 247 -1.01 1.59 -4.68
C VAL A 247 -0.71 0.33 -3.85
N TYR A 248 -0.70 -0.85 -4.48
CA TYR A 248 -0.48 -2.13 -3.81
C TYR A 248 0.04 -3.19 -4.79
N LEU A 249 0.87 -4.11 -4.30
CA LEU A 249 1.19 -5.37 -5.01
C LEU A 249 0.98 -6.54 -4.05
N PRO A 250 0.21 -7.56 -4.43
CA PRO A 250 -0.12 -8.66 -3.53
C PRO A 250 1.10 -9.54 -3.23
N PRO A 251 1.24 -10.03 -1.98
CA PRO A 251 2.34 -10.89 -1.61
C PRO A 251 2.21 -12.28 -2.25
N THR A 252 3.30 -13.05 -2.21
CA THR A 252 3.21 -14.49 -2.43
C THR A 252 2.62 -15.19 -1.20
N MET A 253 1.95 -16.33 -1.42
CA MET A 253 1.34 -17.12 -0.36
C MET A 253 2.02 -18.48 -0.22
N ALA A 254 2.39 -18.83 1.02
CA ALA A 254 3.05 -20.08 1.35
C ALA A 254 2.04 -21.25 1.46
N PRO A 255 2.41 -22.47 1.03
CA PRO A 255 1.69 -23.69 1.40
C PRO A 255 2.04 -24.10 2.85
N PRO A 256 1.26 -25.01 3.47
CA PRO A 256 1.61 -25.58 4.75
C PRO A 256 2.88 -26.44 4.65
N ALA A 257 3.37 -26.92 5.79
CA ALA A 257 4.27 -28.06 5.82
C ALA A 257 3.68 -29.25 5.04
N THR A 258 4.55 -30.09 4.46
CA THR A 258 4.14 -31.28 3.73
C THR A 258 3.35 -32.22 4.65
N SER A 259 2.24 -32.76 4.14
CA SER A 259 1.41 -33.69 4.91
C SER A 259 2.14 -35.01 5.19
N ASN A 260 1.82 -35.59 6.35
CA ASN A 260 2.26 -36.94 6.73
C ASN A 260 1.21 -38.02 6.36
N LEU A 261 0.04 -37.61 5.84
CA LEU A 261 -1.00 -38.53 5.40
C LEU A 261 -0.70 -39.05 4.00
N ASP A 262 -0.85 -40.38 3.82
CA ASP A 262 -0.68 -40.99 2.51
C ASP A 262 -1.65 -40.41 1.48
N GLY A 263 -1.18 -40.23 0.25
CA GLY A 263 -1.96 -39.61 -0.83
C GLY A 263 -2.06 -38.08 -0.80
N TYR A 264 -1.52 -37.38 0.20
CA TYR A 264 -1.57 -35.91 0.30
C TYR A 264 -0.19 -35.26 0.34
N LEU A 265 -0.01 -34.20 -0.45
CA LEU A 265 1.12 -33.27 -0.28
C LEU A 265 0.77 -32.11 0.66
N GLU A 266 -0.48 -31.64 0.61
CA GLU A 266 -1.05 -30.59 1.45
C GLU A 266 -2.34 -31.13 2.04
N HIS A 267 -2.57 -30.87 3.33
CA HIS A 267 -3.81 -31.24 4.02
C HIS A 267 -4.16 -30.17 5.07
N PRO A 268 -5.46 -29.91 5.34
CA PRO A 268 -5.90 -28.90 6.31
C PRO A 268 -5.18 -28.95 7.65
N ALA A 269 -4.98 -30.15 8.20
CA ALA A 269 -4.36 -30.38 9.50
C ALA A 269 -3.02 -29.65 9.68
N GLN A 270 -2.13 -29.60 8.67
CA GLN A 270 -0.85 -28.91 8.81
C GLN A 270 -0.99 -27.39 8.89
N ALA A 271 -1.94 -26.79 8.15
CA ALA A 271 -2.17 -25.35 8.21
C ALA A 271 -2.82 -24.94 9.54
N LEU A 272 -3.78 -25.73 10.03
CA LEU A 272 -4.43 -25.50 11.32
C LEU A 272 -3.43 -25.61 12.48
N ALA A 273 -2.58 -26.64 12.47
CA ALA A 273 -1.55 -26.83 13.48
C ALA A 273 -0.49 -25.71 13.46
N GLU A 274 -0.11 -25.20 12.27
CA GLU A 274 0.84 -24.07 12.15
C GLU A 274 0.28 -22.83 12.86
N PHE A 275 -0.97 -22.45 12.58
CA PHE A 275 -1.61 -21.33 13.26
C PHE A 275 -1.83 -21.55 14.76
N ALA A 276 -2.20 -22.77 15.17
CA ALA A 276 -2.33 -23.11 16.59
C ALA A 276 -0.99 -22.95 17.33
N SER A 277 0.13 -23.35 16.70
CA SER A 277 1.47 -23.19 17.28
C SER A 277 1.90 -21.73 17.43
N ASP A 278 1.37 -20.84 16.58
CA ASP A 278 1.54 -19.39 16.66
C ASP A 278 0.58 -18.74 17.68
N GLY A 279 -0.25 -19.52 18.37
CA GLY A 279 -1.20 -19.04 19.38
C GLY A 279 -2.41 -18.32 18.79
N VAL A 280 -2.81 -18.68 17.57
CA VAL A 280 -4.11 -18.27 16.98
C VAL A 280 -5.16 -19.30 17.39
N THR A 281 -6.36 -18.85 17.76
CA THR A 281 -7.47 -19.72 18.17
C THR A 281 -8.63 -19.74 17.18
N GLU A 282 -8.79 -18.69 16.38
CA GLU A 282 -9.90 -18.53 15.44
C GLU A 282 -9.39 -18.28 14.02
N LEU A 283 -9.86 -19.08 13.09
CA LEU A 283 -9.48 -19.05 11.67
C LEU A 283 -10.71 -18.99 10.77
N VAL A 284 -10.48 -18.62 9.52
CA VAL A 284 -11.43 -18.75 8.42
C VAL A 284 -10.75 -19.47 7.28
N CYS A 285 -11.43 -20.47 6.75
CA CYS A 285 -11.06 -21.17 5.53
C CYS A 285 -11.89 -20.60 4.40
N GLU A 286 -11.27 -19.83 3.52
CA GLU A 286 -11.90 -19.27 2.32
C GLU A 286 -11.62 -20.15 1.11
N GLU A 287 -12.59 -20.27 0.19
CA GLU A 287 -12.37 -20.97 -1.07
C GLU A 287 -11.20 -20.33 -1.83
N LYS A 288 -10.26 -21.18 -2.23
CA LYS A 288 -9.19 -20.77 -3.13
C LYS A 288 -9.72 -20.82 -4.56
N HIS A 289 -10.18 -19.67 -5.03
CA HIS A 289 -10.59 -19.49 -6.42
C HIS A 289 -9.40 -19.73 -7.36
N MET A 290 -9.63 -20.54 -8.40
CA MET A 290 -8.62 -20.82 -9.42
C MET A 290 -8.75 -19.82 -10.57
N GLY A 291 -8.08 -18.69 -10.43
CA GLY A 291 -8.12 -17.60 -11.41
C GLY A 291 -6.77 -16.93 -11.57
N SER A 292 -6.81 -15.61 -11.76
CA SER A 292 -5.63 -14.76 -11.66
C SER A 292 -5.88 -13.63 -10.67
N ARG A 293 -4.99 -13.51 -9.69
CA ARG A 293 -4.96 -12.40 -8.73
C ARG A 293 -5.04 -11.04 -9.43
N ALA A 294 -6.03 -10.25 -9.05
CA ALA A 294 -6.37 -8.96 -9.64
C ALA A 294 -6.57 -7.93 -8.53
N ILE A 295 -5.92 -6.77 -8.66
CA ILE A 295 -6.16 -5.62 -7.79
C ILE A 295 -7.04 -4.65 -8.55
N ALA A 296 -8.22 -4.36 -8.00
CA ALA A 296 -9.14 -3.39 -8.57
C ALA A 296 -9.04 -2.08 -7.77
N VAL A 297 -8.62 -1.01 -8.44
CA VAL A 297 -8.64 0.34 -7.87
C VAL A 297 -9.77 1.08 -8.56
N LEU A 298 -10.76 1.52 -7.78
CA LEU A 298 -12.00 2.10 -8.28
C LEU A 298 -12.20 3.47 -7.65
N ALA A 299 -12.48 4.47 -8.47
CA ALA A 299 -12.96 5.78 -8.04
C ALA A 299 -14.42 5.94 -8.47
N ARG A 300 -15.21 6.68 -7.69
CA ARG A 300 -16.63 6.92 -7.97
C ARG A 300 -16.83 7.59 -9.33
N ASP A 301 -15.88 8.41 -9.76
CA ASP A 301 -15.83 9.07 -11.06
C ASP A 301 -14.39 9.54 -11.39
N ALA A 302 -14.20 10.09 -12.58
CA ALA A 302 -12.91 10.62 -13.03
C ALA A 302 -12.43 11.84 -12.21
N ALA A 303 -13.35 12.65 -11.69
CA ALA A 303 -13.00 13.79 -10.85
C ALA A 303 -12.40 13.32 -9.51
N THR A 304 -12.95 12.24 -8.95
CA THR A 304 -12.43 11.57 -7.77
C THR A 304 -11.07 10.94 -8.06
N ALA A 305 -10.90 10.29 -9.21
CA ALA A 305 -9.61 9.74 -9.63
C ALA A 305 -8.52 10.82 -9.72
N ALA A 306 -8.83 11.95 -10.35
CA ALA A 306 -7.95 13.10 -10.45
C ALA A 306 -7.59 13.67 -9.07
N LYS A 307 -8.59 13.86 -8.20
CA LYS A 307 -8.38 14.41 -6.86
C LYS A 307 -7.57 13.46 -5.96
N ARG A 308 -7.89 12.16 -5.96
CA ARG A 308 -7.37 11.19 -4.99
C ARG A 308 -6.05 10.55 -5.39
N PHE A 309 -5.93 10.20 -6.67
CA PHE A 309 -4.80 9.47 -7.24
C PHE A 309 -3.95 10.34 -8.17
N GLY A 310 -4.41 11.57 -8.50
CA GLY A 310 -3.70 12.44 -9.43
C GLY A 310 -3.84 12.00 -10.90
N VAL A 311 -4.79 11.12 -11.22
CA VAL A 311 -4.98 10.57 -12.58
C VAL A 311 -5.97 11.44 -13.36
N THR A 312 -5.50 12.07 -14.44
CA THR A 312 -6.24 13.10 -15.18
C THR A 312 -6.56 12.71 -16.63
N ASP A 313 -6.40 11.44 -16.99
CA ASP A 313 -6.67 10.91 -18.33
C ASP A 313 -8.17 10.61 -18.58
N GLY A 314 -9.03 10.94 -17.62
CA GLY A 314 -10.47 10.66 -17.66
C GLY A 314 -10.85 9.27 -17.16
N SER A 315 -9.90 8.43 -16.78
CA SER A 315 -10.18 7.13 -16.18
C SER A 315 -10.72 7.26 -14.75
N SER A 316 -11.53 6.30 -14.34
CA SER A 316 -12.14 6.23 -13.00
C SER A 316 -11.71 4.99 -12.21
N GLY A 317 -10.63 4.34 -12.65
CA GLY A 317 -10.15 3.10 -12.03
C GLY A 317 -9.37 2.22 -12.99
N ILE A 318 -8.83 1.13 -12.46
CA ILE A 318 -8.04 0.14 -13.19
C ILE A 318 -8.16 -1.24 -12.51
N VAL A 319 -7.93 -2.30 -13.28
CA VAL A 319 -7.67 -3.63 -12.73
C VAL A 319 -6.30 -4.11 -13.21
N TYR A 320 -5.40 -4.45 -12.28
CA TYR A 320 -4.05 -4.89 -12.61
C TYR A 320 -3.66 -6.21 -11.94
N THR A 321 -2.70 -6.89 -12.55
CA THR A 321 -2.20 -8.19 -12.10
C THR A 321 -1.26 -8.05 -10.90
N ARG A 322 -0.90 -9.16 -10.26
CA ARG A 322 0.16 -9.22 -9.23
C ARG A 322 1.54 -8.64 -9.63
N THR A 323 1.75 -8.35 -10.92
CA THR A 323 2.98 -7.73 -11.45
C THR A 323 2.77 -6.30 -11.91
N GLY A 324 1.66 -5.67 -11.54
CA GLY A 324 1.34 -4.28 -11.89
C GLY A 324 0.91 -4.06 -13.34
N ARG A 325 0.88 -5.10 -14.19
CA ARG A 325 0.41 -5.01 -15.59
C ARG A 325 -1.11 -4.86 -15.66
N PRO A 326 -1.68 -4.15 -16.64
CA PRO A 326 -3.11 -4.12 -16.86
C PRO A 326 -3.63 -5.56 -17.03
N PHE A 327 -4.81 -5.82 -16.49
CA PHE A 327 -5.37 -7.17 -16.56
C PHE A 327 -5.75 -7.54 -18.00
N PHE A 328 -6.46 -6.66 -18.70
CA PHE A 328 -6.75 -6.73 -20.13
C PHE A 328 -5.92 -5.71 -20.89
N ASP A 329 -5.36 -6.12 -22.04
CA ASP A 329 -4.55 -5.24 -22.89
C ASP A 329 -5.45 -4.33 -23.75
N ASP A 330 -6.69 -4.75 -24.01
CA ASP A 330 -7.71 -3.95 -24.70
C ASP A 330 -8.33 -2.90 -23.75
N ALA A 331 -8.17 -1.63 -24.11
CA ALA A 331 -8.62 -0.50 -23.30
C ALA A 331 -10.14 -0.42 -23.17
N ALA A 332 -10.89 -0.83 -24.20
CA ALA A 332 -12.36 -0.82 -24.16
C ALA A 332 -12.89 -1.85 -23.16
N THR A 333 -12.38 -3.08 -23.21
CA THR A 333 -12.71 -4.16 -22.26
C THR A 333 -12.33 -3.78 -20.83
N MET A 334 -11.16 -3.15 -20.63
CA MET A 334 -10.75 -2.66 -19.32
C MET A 334 -11.69 -1.58 -18.79
N SER A 335 -12.03 -0.59 -19.62
CA SER A 335 -12.94 0.50 -19.24
C SER A 335 -14.34 -0.03 -18.90
N GLU A 336 -14.83 -1.01 -19.66
CA GLU A 336 -16.10 -1.66 -19.39
C GLU A 336 -16.08 -2.43 -18.07
N LEU A 337 -15.00 -3.17 -17.78
CA LEU A 337 -14.84 -3.89 -16.51
C LEU A 337 -14.88 -2.92 -15.33
N VAL A 338 -14.11 -1.83 -15.41
CA VAL A 338 -14.06 -0.79 -14.37
C VAL A 338 -15.44 -0.16 -14.18
N ALA A 339 -16.17 0.13 -15.26
CA ALA A 339 -17.52 0.70 -15.17
C ALA A 339 -18.50 -0.25 -14.47
N ARG A 340 -18.52 -1.53 -14.85
CA ARG A 340 -19.38 -2.54 -14.20
C ARG A 340 -19.02 -2.72 -12.72
N LEU A 341 -17.72 -2.80 -12.39
CA LEU A 341 -17.26 -2.93 -11.00
C LEU A 341 -17.59 -1.70 -10.15
N ARG A 342 -17.49 -0.49 -10.70
CA ARG A 342 -17.89 0.74 -10.01
C ARG A 342 -19.37 0.71 -9.62
N THR A 343 -20.23 0.27 -10.54
CA THR A 343 -21.66 0.11 -10.26
C THR A 343 -21.89 -0.94 -9.18
N ALA A 344 -21.30 -2.14 -9.33
CA ALA A 344 -21.43 -3.23 -8.38
C ALA A 344 -20.92 -2.87 -6.97
N CYS A 345 -19.84 -2.08 -6.88
CA CYS A 345 -19.25 -1.65 -5.61
C CYS A 345 -19.88 -0.37 -5.04
N GLY A 346 -20.86 0.25 -5.71
CA GLY A 346 -21.51 1.47 -5.25
C GLY A 346 -22.04 1.38 -3.82
N PRO A 347 -22.86 0.36 -3.47
CA PRO A 347 -23.36 0.18 -2.10
C PRO A 347 -22.25 0.00 -1.06
N LEU A 348 -21.16 -0.68 -1.41
CA LEU A 348 -20.00 -0.86 -0.52
C LEU A 348 -19.24 0.46 -0.32
N MET A 349 -19.11 1.28 -1.37
CA MET A 349 -18.53 2.62 -1.25
C MET A 349 -19.37 3.53 -0.36
N ASP A 350 -20.70 3.45 -0.47
CA ASP A 350 -21.62 4.24 0.36
C ASP A 350 -21.56 3.82 1.84
N ASP A 351 -21.57 2.51 2.13
CA ASP A 351 -21.43 1.98 3.50
C ASP A 351 -20.07 2.31 4.15
N LEU A 352 -19.01 2.39 3.35
CA LEU A 352 -17.68 2.80 3.81
C LEU A 352 -17.47 4.32 3.85
N GLU A 353 -18.50 5.11 3.52
CA GLU A 353 -18.44 6.57 3.38
C GLU A 353 -17.27 7.03 2.50
N SER A 354 -17.07 6.33 1.38
CA SER A 354 -15.91 6.52 0.52
C SER A 354 -16.28 6.78 -0.93
N SER A 355 -15.48 7.62 -1.59
CA SER A 355 -15.58 7.87 -3.04
C SER A 355 -14.62 6.99 -3.84
N TRP A 356 -13.81 6.14 -3.21
CA TRP A 356 -12.90 5.24 -3.88
C TRP A 356 -12.66 3.97 -3.05
N LEU A 357 -12.20 2.92 -3.70
CA LEU A 357 -11.97 1.63 -3.07
C LEU A 357 -10.81 0.92 -3.76
N VAL A 358 -10.01 0.20 -2.98
CA VAL A 358 -9.01 -0.74 -3.49
C VAL A 358 -9.40 -2.13 -3.01
N LEU A 359 -9.60 -3.06 -3.94
CA LEU A 359 -9.98 -4.45 -3.66
C LEU A 359 -8.88 -5.40 -4.09
N ASP A 360 -8.66 -6.43 -3.26
CA ASP A 360 -7.85 -7.58 -3.61
C ASP A 360 -8.78 -8.73 -4.00
N CYS A 361 -8.64 -9.21 -5.23
CA CYS A 361 -9.58 -10.10 -5.88
C CYS A 361 -8.89 -11.24 -6.62
N GLU A 362 -9.66 -12.27 -6.95
CA GLU A 362 -9.31 -13.26 -7.96
C GLU A 362 -10.23 -13.10 -9.18
N LEU A 363 -9.69 -12.96 -10.38
CA LEU A 363 -10.48 -12.88 -11.61
C LEU A 363 -10.59 -14.26 -12.26
N LEU A 364 -11.82 -14.64 -12.60
CA LEU A 364 -12.23 -15.92 -13.18
C LEU A 364 -12.78 -15.71 -14.60
N PRO A 365 -12.58 -16.64 -15.55
CA PRO A 365 -11.80 -17.88 -15.44
C PRO A 365 -10.29 -17.65 -15.46
N TRP A 366 -9.54 -18.69 -15.10
CA TRP A 366 -8.10 -18.73 -15.35
C TRP A 366 -7.74 -18.54 -16.82
N SER A 367 -8.56 -19.09 -17.75
CA SER A 367 -8.38 -18.92 -19.19
C SER A 367 -8.45 -17.47 -19.68
N ALA A 368 -9.10 -16.56 -18.94
CA ALA A 368 -9.23 -15.15 -19.34
C ALA A 368 -7.87 -14.42 -19.45
N LYS A 369 -6.86 -14.83 -18.65
CA LYS A 369 -5.50 -14.27 -18.73
C LYS A 369 -4.43 -15.31 -19.07
N ALA A 370 -4.61 -16.56 -18.67
CA ALA A 370 -3.57 -17.59 -18.78
C ALA A 370 -3.66 -18.44 -20.06
N GLY A 371 -4.42 -18.03 -21.08
CA GLY A 371 -4.69 -18.84 -22.27
C GLY A 371 -3.43 -19.35 -23.00
N GLU A 372 -2.38 -18.54 -23.11
CA GLU A 372 -1.11 -18.98 -23.71
C GLU A 372 -0.34 -19.97 -22.83
N LEU A 373 -0.27 -19.73 -21.51
CA LEU A 373 0.35 -20.64 -20.55
C LEU A 373 -0.36 -22.00 -20.56
N ILE A 374 -1.69 -21.99 -20.56
CA ILE A 374 -2.51 -23.21 -20.63
C ILE A 374 -2.17 -23.96 -21.92
N ARG A 375 -2.15 -23.30 -23.09
CA ARG A 375 -1.84 -23.95 -24.37
C ARG A 375 -0.42 -24.52 -24.41
N SER A 376 0.57 -23.72 -24.03
CA SER A 376 1.99 -24.04 -24.20
C SER A 376 2.54 -25.01 -23.16
N GLN A 377 2.05 -24.99 -21.92
CA GLN A 377 2.61 -25.78 -20.81
C GLN A 377 1.66 -26.87 -20.28
N TYR A 378 0.34 -26.68 -20.32
CA TYR A 378 -0.61 -27.65 -19.75
C TYR A 378 -1.22 -28.53 -20.86
N ALA A 379 -1.82 -27.91 -21.87
CA ALA A 379 -2.46 -28.61 -22.98
C ALA A 379 -1.45 -29.37 -23.83
N SER A 380 -0.24 -28.84 -24.02
CA SER A 380 0.85 -29.53 -24.72
C SER A 380 1.24 -30.84 -24.04
N VAL A 381 1.39 -30.84 -22.71
CA VAL A 381 1.70 -32.03 -21.91
C VAL A 381 0.56 -33.04 -21.99
N GLY A 382 -0.69 -32.57 -21.84
CA GLY A 382 -1.88 -33.41 -21.97
C GLY A 382 -2.00 -34.05 -23.37
N ALA A 383 -1.75 -33.27 -24.43
CA ALA A 383 -1.80 -33.74 -25.81
C ALA A 383 -0.69 -34.75 -26.11
N ALA A 384 0.55 -34.48 -25.69
CA ALA A 384 1.67 -35.40 -25.88
C ALA A 384 1.44 -36.73 -25.15
N ALA A 385 0.97 -36.68 -23.89
CA ALA A 385 0.64 -37.88 -23.13
C ALA A 385 -0.53 -38.66 -23.75
N GLY A 386 -1.58 -37.95 -24.19
CA GLY A 386 -2.74 -38.55 -24.84
C GLY A 386 -2.42 -39.20 -26.19
N ALA A 387 -1.43 -38.68 -26.93
CA ALA A 387 -0.98 -39.26 -28.18
C ALA A 387 -0.05 -40.47 -27.96
N ALA A 388 0.90 -40.40 -27.02
CA ALA A 388 1.96 -41.41 -26.90
C ALA A 388 1.61 -42.60 -26.01
N LEU A 389 0.88 -42.38 -24.91
CA LEU A 389 0.67 -43.43 -23.89
C LEU A 389 -0.27 -44.56 -24.35
N PRO A 390 -1.37 -44.31 -25.10
CA PRO A 390 -2.23 -45.39 -25.59
C PRO A 390 -1.49 -46.39 -26.49
N ASP A 391 -0.67 -45.90 -27.42
CA ASP A 391 0.12 -46.75 -28.32
C ASP A 391 1.19 -47.54 -27.58
N ALA A 392 1.85 -46.91 -26.58
CA ALA A 392 2.80 -47.59 -25.72
C ALA A 392 2.13 -48.70 -24.89
N ILE A 393 0.93 -48.45 -24.35
CA ILE A 393 0.14 -49.47 -23.64
C ILE A 393 -0.19 -50.63 -24.58
N ALA A 394 -0.72 -50.35 -25.78
CA ALA A 394 -1.07 -51.38 -26.75
C ALA A 394 0.15 -52.23 -27.18
N ALA A 395 1.33 -51.60 -27.32
CA ALA A 395 2.57 -52.31 -27.63
C ALA A 395 3.01 -53.23 -26.48
N LEU A 396 2.93 -52.76 -25.23
CA LEU A 396 3.26 -53.55 -24.05
C LEU A 396 2.28 -54.70 -23.83
N GLU A 397 0.98 -54.49 -24.09
CA GLU A 397 -0.03 -55.56 -24.04
C GLU A 397 0.28 -56.66 -25.06
N ARG A 398 0.61 -56.29 -26.31
CA ARG A 398 1.03 -57.26 -27.33
C ARG A 398 2.32 -58.00 -26.96
N ALA A 399 3.28 -57.33 -26.34
CA ALA A 399 4.51 -57.95 -25.87
C ALA A 399 4.24 -58.96 -24.74
N GLY A 400 3.41 -58.59 -23.76
CA GLY A 400 2.99 -59.47 -22.67
C GLY A 400 2.21 -60.70 -23.17
N ALA A 401 1.33 -60.53 -24.16
CA ALA A 401 0.61 -61.64 -24.79
C ALA A 401 1.52 -62.65 -25.50
N ARG A 402 2.76 -62.25 -25.85
CA ARG A 402 3.80 -63.14 -26.43
C ARG A 402 4.69 -63.78 -25.36
N GLY A 403 4.40 -63.58 -24.07
CA GLY A 403 5.15 -64.15 -22.96
C GLY A 403 6.39 -63.35 -22.53
N LEU A 404 6.55 -62.11 -23.00
CA LEU A 404 7.62 -61.22 -22.53
C LEU A 404 7.27 -60.62 -21.17
N ASP A 405 8.25 -60.55 -20.25
CA ASP A 405 8.05 -59.94 -18.93
C ASP A 405 8.03 -58.40 -19.01
N VAL A 406 6.83 -57.85 -19.18
CA VAL A 406 6.57 -56.40 -19.28
C VAL A 406 5.50 -55.92 -18.29
N GLY A 407 5.11 -56.74 -17.32
CA GLY A 407 3.96 -56.49 -16.43
C GLY A 407 4.09 -55.21 -15.60
N GLU A 408 5.27 -54.98 -15.01
CA GLU A 408 5.55 -53.78 -14.22
C GLU A 408 5.53 -52.52 -15.11
N LEU A 409 6.16 -52.59 -16.28
CA LEU A 409 6.21 -51.48 -17.23
C LEU A 409 4.82 -51.13 -17.78
N LEU A 410 3.99 -52.12 -18.06
CA LEU A 410 2.60 -51.93 -18.47
C LEU A 410 1.79 -51.25 -17.37
N THR A 411 1.92 -51.71 -16.12
CA THR A 411 1.24 -51.12 -14.96
C THR A 411 1.64 -49.66 -14.79
N ARG A 412 2.94 -49.36 -14.79
CA ARG A 412 3.46 -47.99 -14.69
C ARG A 412 2.96 -47.10 -15.83
N THR A 413 2.88 -47.62 -17.05
CA THR A 413 2.42 -46.84 -18.22
C THR A 413 0.92 -46.55 -18.15
N ARG A 414 0.11 -47.51 -17.70
CA ARG A 414 -1.33 -47.30 -17.42
C ARG A 414 -1.55 -46.25 -16.32
N THR A 415 -0.78 -46.29 -15.24
CA THR A 415 -0.84 -45.27 -14.19
C THR A 415 -0.49 -43.88 -14.73
N ARG A 416 0.54 -43.75 -15.58
CA ARG A 416 0.88 -42.48 -16.24
C ARG A 416 -0.24 -41.96 -17.13
N ALA A 417 -0.92 -42.84 -17.88
CA ALA A 417 -2.04 -42.46 -18.73
C ALA A 417 -3.23 -41.96 -17.90
N ALA A 418 -3.58 -42.67 -16.83
CA ALA A 418 -4.62 -42.24 -15.89
C ALA A 418 -4.27 -40.91 -15.22
N ASN A 419 -3.00 -40.69 -14.85
CA ASN A 419 -2.54 -39.42 -14.30
C ASN A 419 -2.63 -38.27 -15.30
N ALA A 420 -2.27 -38.51 -16.57
CA ALA A 420 -2.37 -37.51 -17.62
C ALA A 420 -3.83 -37.10 -17.89
N ASP A 421 -4.77 -38.05 -17.88
CA ASP A 421 -6.19 -37.74 -18.03
C ASP A 421 -6.74 -36.96 -16.82
N ARG A 422 -6.35 -37.33 -15.59
CA ARG A 422 -6.69 -36.56 -14.38
C ARG A 422 -6.13 -35.15 -14.43
N PHE A 423 -4.87 -34.98 -14.82
CA PHE A 423 -4.23 -33.67 -15.02
C PHE A 423 -4.98 -32.82 -16.03
N ARG A 424 -5.40 -33.40 -17.17
CA ARG A 424 -6.18 -32.72 -18.20
C ARG A 424 -7.54 -32.27 -17.68
N LYS A 425 -8.27 -33.17 -17.01
CA LYS A 425 -9.56 -32.87 -16.39
C LYS A 425 -9.45 -31.78 -15.32
N ALA A 426 -8.35 -31.75 -14.56
CA ALA A 426 -8.14 -30.76 -13.51
C ALA A 426 -8.03 -29.34 -14.09
N TYR A 427 -7.13 -29.09 -15.05
CA TYR A 427 -6.99 -27.73 -15.58
C TYR A 427 -8.18 -27.29 -16.46
N ALA A 428 -8.83 -28.22 -17.16
CA ALA A 428 -9.96 -27.93 -18.04
C ALA A 428 -11.18 -27.35 -17.30
N ARG A 429 -11.37 -27.71 -16.02
CA ARG A 429 -12.46 -27.17 -15.17
C ARG A 429 -12.38 -25.65 -14.97
N TYR A 430 -11.21 -25.06 -15.17
CA TYR A 430 -10.96 -23.63 -14.99
C TYR A 430 -10.82 -22.88 -16.31
N CYS A 431 -11.17 -23.55 -17.41
CA CYS A 431 -11.11 -23.02 -18.76
C CYS A 431 -12.52 -23.00 -19.35
N TRP A 432 -13.09 -21.81 -19.55
CA TRP A 432 -14.25 -21.62 -20.39
C TRP A 432 -14.01 -20.47 -21.38
N PRO A 433 -14.71 -20.48 -22.54
CA PRO A 433 -14.66 -19.37 -23.48
C PRO A 433 -15.14 -18.08 -22.81
N VAL A 434 -14.45 -16.98 -23.08
CA VAL A 434 -14.87 -15.62 -22.73
C VAL A 434 -14.96 -14.80 -24.01
N THR A 435 -16.07 -14.08 -24.18
CA THR A 435 -16.27 -13.13 -25.29
C THR A 435 -16.46 -11.76 -24.66
N GLY A 436 -15.46 -10.88 -24.80
CA GLY A 436 -15.42 -9.66 -24.00
C GLY A 436 -15.41 -10.00 -22.50
N LEU A 437 -16.37 -9.45 -21.75
CA LEU A 437 -16.55 -9.73 -20.32
C LEU A 437 -17.56 -10.83 -20.01
N ASP A 438 -18.24 -11.39 -21.01
CA ASP A 438 -19.20 -12.46 -20.78
C ASP A 438 -18.50 -13.71 -20.25
N GLY A 439 -18.96 -14.19 -19.09
CA GLY A 439 -18.34 -15.30 -18.36
C GLY A 439 -17.18 -14.89 -17.44
N VAL A 440 -16.77 -13.61 -17.42
CA VAL A 440 -15.82 -13.08 -16.44
C VAL A 440 -16.51 -12.86 -15.11
N ARG A 441 -15.86 -13.28 -14.02
CA ARG A 441 -16.28 -12.94 -12.65
C ARG A 441 -15.09 -12.49 -11.83
N LEU A 442 -15.33 -11.65 -10.84
CA LEU A 442 -14.36 -11.17 -9.88
C LEU A 442 -14.76 -11.65 -8.48
N ALA A 443 -13.88 -12.37 -7.81
CA ALA A 443 -14.07 -12.82 -6.44
C ALA A 443 -13.23 -11.95 -5.48
N PRO A 444 -13.78 -10.85 -4.94
CA PRO A 444 -13.10 -10.09 -3.91
C PRO A 444 -13.03 -10.91 -2.62
N PHE A 445 -11.89 -10.84 -1.93
CA PHE A 445 -11.71 -11.45 -0.61
C PHE A 445 -11.06 -10.49 0.41
N GLN A 446 -10.63 -9.30 -0.02
CA GLN A 446 -10.14 -8.27 0.89
C GLN A 446 -10.40 -6.87 0.36
N ILE A 447 -10.81 -5.98 1.26
CA ILE A 447 -10.82 -4.53 1.01
C ILE A 447 -9.47 -4.00 1.48
N LEU A 448 -8.65 -3.54 0.55
CA LEU A 448 -7.29 -3.10 0.84
C LEU A 448 -7.28 -1.73 1.51
N ALA A 449 -7.99 -0.77 0.91
CA ALA A 449 -8.06 0.59 1.41
C ALA A 449 -9.31 1.32 0.90
N CYS A 450 -9.77 2.28 1.71
CA CYS A 450 -10.79 3.27 1.39
C CYS A 450 -10.43 4.61 2.06
N GLU A 451 -11.29 5.62 1.93
CA GLU A 451 -11.05 6.96 2.50
C GLU A 451 -10.66 6.89 3.98
N GLY A 452 -9.54 7.52 4.33
CA GLY A 452 -9.01 7.54 5.70
C GLY A 452 -8.58 6.19 6.30
N ARG A 453 -8.70 5.05 5.58
CA ARG A 453 -8.52 3.71 6.18
C ARG A 453 -7.78 2.72 5.29
N ALA A 454 -6.69 2.16 5.81
CA ALA A 454 -6.00 1.00 5.22
C ALA A 454 -6.62 -0.30 5.78
N ALA A 455 -7.82 -0.63 5.31
CA ALA A 455 -8.65 -1.70 5.88
C ALA A 455 -7.92 -3.06 5.95
N ALA A 456 -7.10 -3.41 4.96
CA ALA A 456 -6.32 -4.66 4.99
C ALA A 456 -5.25 -4.75 6.09
N VAL A 457 -5.07 -3.68 6.85
CA VAL A 457 -4.12 -3.61 7.95
C VAL A 457 -4.83 -3.52 9.30
N THR A 458 -5.96 -2.82 9.33
CA THR A 458 -6.68 -2.48 10.56
C THR A 458 -7.87 -3.39 10.84
N GLU A 459 -8.44 -4.03 9.82
CA GLU A 459 -9.68 -4.78 9.94
C GLU A 459 -9.44 -6.31 9.90
N PRO A 460 -10.17 -7.09 10.71
CA PRO A 460 -10.12 -8.55 10.69
C PRO A 460 -10.76 -9.16 9.43
N HIS A 461 -10.43 -10.43 9.13
CA HIS A 461 -11.01 -11.13 7.98
C HIS A 461 -12.54 -11.30 8.07
N SER A 462 -13.11 -11.44 9.27
CA SER A 462 -14.57 -11.46 9.48
C SER A 462 -15.24 -10.17 8.99
N TRP A 463 -14.62 -9.01 9.24
CA TRP A 463 -15.11 -7.72 8.77
C TRP A 463 -15.08 -7.64 7.24
N HIS A 464 -13.97 -8.07 6.62
CA HIS A 464 -13.85 -8.09 5.16
C HIS A 464 -14.95 -8.95 4.52
N LEU A 465 -15.17 -10.16 5.02
CA LEU A 465 -16.18 -11.07 4.48
C LEU A 465 -17.60 -10.52 4.65
N ALA A 466 -17.90 -9.91 5.81
CA ALA A 466 -19.20 -9.29 6.06
C ALA A 466 -19.47 -8.12 5.09
N LYS A 467 -18.48 -7.25 4.84
CA LYS A 467 -18.62 -6.12 3.91
C LYS A 467 -18.71 -6.57 2.46
N LEU A 468 -17.91 -7.55 2.06
CA LEU A 468 -17.94 -8.08 0.68
C LEU A 468 -19.19 -8.89 0.38
N ALA A 469 -19.85 -9.47 1.38
CA ALA A 469 -21.14 -10.13 1.22
C ALA A 469 -22.28 -9.17 0.81
N MET A 470 -22.08 -7.86 0.92
CA MET A 470 -23.04 -6.85 0.44
C MET A 470 -23.04 -6.69 -1.08
N LEU A 471 -22.04 -7.23 -1.77
CA LEU A 471 -21.94 -7.15 -3.23
C LEU A 471 -22.85 -8.21 -3.86
N ASP A 472 -23.94 -7.75 -4.46
CA ASP A 472 -24.90 -8.59 -5.20
C ASP A 472 -24.94 -8.15 -6.67
N ASP A 473 -24.01 -8.69 -7.46
CA ASP A 473 -23.91 -8.45 -8.90
C ASP A 473 -23.41 -9.72 -9.62
N PRO A 474 -23.93 -10.09 -10.79
CA PRO A 474 -23.48 -11.27 -11.55
C PRO A 474 -21.97 -11.30 -11.87
N LEU A 475 -21.33 -10.13 -11.96
CA LEU A 475 -19.88 -9.99 -12.14
C LEU A 475 -19.11 -10.37 -10.87
N VAL A 476 -19.73 -10.31 -9.69
CA VAL A 476 -19.08 -10.58 -8.42
C VAL A 476 -19.35 -12.03 -8.00
N ALA A 477 -18.29 -12.81 -7.82
CA ALA A 477 -18.38 -14.15 -7.28
C ALA A 477 -18.22 -14.11 -5.75
N THR A 478 -19.17 -14.69 -5.02
CA THR A 478 -19.08 -14.84 -3.57
C THR A 478 -17.98 -15.83 -3.19
N THR A 479 -17.15 -15.44 -2.21
CA THR A 479 -16.15 -16.35 -1.64
C THR A 479 -16.79 -17.19 -0.54
N ARG A 480 -17.03 -18.48 -0.85
CA ARG A 480 -17.49 -19.46 0.14
C ARG A 480 -16.44 -19.61 1.23
N HIS A 481 -16.87 -19.71 2.47
CA HIS A 481 -15.96 -19.82 3.60
C HIS A 481 -16.59 -20.58 4.79
N VAL A 482 -15.74 -21.05 5.70
CA VAL A 482 -16.13 -21.61 6.99
C VAL A 482 -15.21 -21.07 8.09
N PHE A 483 -15.78 -20.70 9.24
CA PHE A 483 -15.03 -20.33 10.43
C PHE A 483 -14.58 -21.58 11.19
N VAL A 484 -13.40 -21.51 11.80
CA VAL A 484 -12.78 -22.62 12.52
C VAL A 484 -12.33 -22.16 13.89
N ASP A 485 -12.83 -22.83 14.91
CA ASP A 485 -12.36 -22.73 16.29
C ASP A 485 -11.32 -23.84 16.53
N LEU A 486 -10.06 -23.45 16.70
CA LEU A 486 -8.95 -24.37 16.94
C LEU A 486 -9.00 -25.04 18.31
N THR A 487 -9.87 -24.59 19.21
CA THR A 487 -10.11 -25.26 20.51
C THR A 487 -11.12 -26.40 20.41
N SER A 488 -11.76 -26.58 19.25
CA SER A 488 -12.80 -27.59 19.00
C SER A 488 -12.38 -28.56 17.89
N ASP A 489 -12.14 -29.82 18.24
CA ASP A 489 -11.86 -30.88 17.26
C ASP A 489 -12.98 -31.01 16.22
N ALA A 490 -14.24 -30.89 16.66
CA ALA A 490 -15.40 -30.93 15.77
C ALA A 490 -15.40 -29.79 14.74
N SER A 491 -14.93 -28.59 15.12
CA SER A 491 -14.79 -27.45 14.20
C SER A 491 -13.68 -27.69 13.16
N GLN A 492 -12.54 -28.23 13.60
CA GLN A 492 -11.42 -28.59 12.73
C GLN A 492 -11.78 -29.71 11.73
N ASP A 493 -12.52 -30.72 12.19
CA ASP A 493 -13.04 -31.80 11.36
C ASP A 493 -14.06 -31.28 10.33
N ALA A 494 -14.95 -30.37 10.74
CA ALA A 494 -15.91 -29.74 9.84
C ALA A 494 -15.22 -28.95 8.72
N ALA A 495 -14.15 -28.21 9.04
CA ALA A 495 -13.34 -27.49 8.06
C ALA A 495 -12.63 -28.44 7.08
N THR A 496 -12.08 -29.54 7.59
CA THR A 496 -11.42 -30.57 6.76
C THR A 496 -12.42 -31.27 5.84
N ALA A 497 -13.62 -31.57 6.33
CA ALA A 497 -14.69 -32.16 5.54
C ALA A 497 -15.21 -31.18 4.47
N TRP A 498 -15.32 -29.89 4.80
CA TRP A 498 -15.67 -28.85 3.84
C TRP A 498 -14.62 -28.73 2.73
N TRP A 499 -13.35 -28.69 3.08
CA TRP A 499 -12.24 -28.69 2.11
C TRP A 499 -12.28 -29.91 1.19
N SER A 500 -12.51 -31.10 1.75
CA SER A 500 -12.58 -32.35 0.97
C SER A 500 -13.70 -32.29 -0.07
N ARG A 501 -14.92 -31.91 0.37
CA ARG A 501 -16.08 -31.73 -0.55
C ARG A 501 -15.80 -30.69 -1.62
N LEU A 502 -15.16 -29.57 -1.26
CA LEU A 502 -14.80 -28.51 -2.19
C LEU A 502 -13.84 -29.03 -3.26
N THR A 503 -12.78 -29.75 -2.87
CA THR A 503 -11.77 -30.27 -3.79
C THR A 503 -12.30 -31.43 -4.64
N ASP A 504 -13.17 -32.28 -4.10
CA ASP A 504 -13.81 -33.38 -4.83
C ASP A 504 -14.74 -32.84 -5.93
N ALA A 505 -15.46 -31.75 -5.63
CA ALA A 505 -16.27 -31.01 -6.59
C ALA A 505 -15.43 -30.24 -7.63
N GLY A 506 -14.09 -30.22 -7.50
CA GLY A 506 -13.18 -29.55 -8.43
C GLY A 506 -12.76 -28.14 -8.07
N GLY A 507 -12.99 -27.69 -6.84
CA GLY A 507 -12.34 -26.50 -6.31
C GLY A 507 -10.83 -26.70 -6.16
N GLU A 508 -10.05 -25.62 -6.20
CA GLU A 508 -8.59 -25.72 -6.07
C GLU A 508 -8.18 -26.16 -4.64
N GLY A 509 -8.97 -25.74 -3.65
CA GLY A 509 -8.69 -25.92 -2.24
C GLY A 509 -9.13 -24.68 -1.47
N MET A 510 -8.40 -24.34 -0.41
CA MET A 510 -8.73 -23.21 0.46
C MET A 510 -7.52 -22.36 0.80
N VAL A 511 -7.78 -21.17 1.33
CA VAL A 511 -6.82 -20.32 2.02
C VAL A 511 -7.27 -20.17 3.46
N VAL A 512 -6.42 -20.60 4.39
CA VAL A 512 -6.64 -20.52 5.84
C VAL A 512 -6.07 -19.21 6.34
N LYS A 513 -6.87 -18.40 7.04
CA LYS A 513 -6.47 -17.07 7.53
C LYS A 513 -6.92 -16.84 8.97
N PRO A 514 -6.18 -16.06 9.79
CA PRO A 514 -6.63 -15.67 11.13
C PRO A 514 -7.86 -14.76 11.10
N VAL A 515 -8.80 -14.93 12.03
CA VAL A 515 -10.07 -14.16 12.02
C VAL A 515 -10.04 -12.98 12.98
N GLY A 516 -9.71 -13.19 14.25
CA GLY A 516 -9.97 -12.20 15.30
C GLY A 516 -8.99 -11.03 15.37
N GLN A 517 -7.77 -11.19 14.85
CA GLN A 517 -6.69 -10.20 15.00
C GLN A 517 -6.54 -9.35 13.74
N ALA A 518 -6.34 -8.04 13.92
CA ALA A 518 -6.02 -7.16 12.81
C ALA A 518 -4.67 -7.57 12.18
N PRO A 519 -4.51 -7.50 10.84
CA PRO A 519 -3.26 -7.90 10.18
C PRO A 519 -2.01 -7.16 10.68
N ALA A 520 -2.13 -5.92 11.17
CA ALA A 520 -1.04 -5.20 11.83
C ALA A 520 -0.50 -5.91 13.09
N GLU A 521 -1.38 -6.53 13.87
CA GLU A 521 -1.02 -7.27 15.08
C GLU A 521 -0.32 -8.58 14.72
N LEU A 522 -0.88 -9.31 13.76
CA LEU A 522 -0.28 -10.55 13.22
C LEU A 522 1.12 -10.28 12.68
N ALA A 523 1.30 -9.19 11.94
CA ALA A 523 2.59 -8.78 11.39
C ALA A 523 3.63 -8.48 12.49
N ARG A 524 3.23 -7.84 13.60
CA ARG A 524 4.14 -7.61 14.75
C ARG A 524 4.62 -8.92 15.37
N ARG A 525 3.78 -9.94 15.38
CA ARG A 525 4.08 -11.30 15.85
C ARG A 525 4.74 -12.19 14.78
N ARG A 526 4.90 -11.68 13.55
CA ARG A 526 5.42 -12.40 12.37
C ARG A 526 4.61 -13.64 11.98
N ILE A 527 3.31 -13.61 12.24
CA ILE A 527 2.37 -14.68 11.88
C ILE A 527 2.00 -14.53 10.39
N GLN A 528 1.87 -15.66 9.68
CA GLN A 528 1.48 -15.66 8.27
C GLN A 528 0.09 -15.03 8.07
N PRO A 529 -0.12 -14.17 7.05
CA PRO A 529 -1.44 -13.61 6.76
C PRO A 529 -2.40 -14.62 6.13
N GLY A 530 -1.88 -15.75 5.64
CA GLY A 530 -2.68 -16.85 5.13
C GLY A 530 -1.85 -18.00 4.58
N ILE A 531 -2.38 -19.22 4.69
CA ILE A 531 -1.76 -20.46 4.24
C ILE A 531 -2.67 -21.12 3.21
N LYS A 532 -2.15 -21.40 2.00
CA LYS A 532 -2.93 -22.10 0.96
C LYS A 532 -2.88 -23.61 1.17
N VAL A 533 -4.03 -24.30 1.08
CA VAL A 533 -4.13 -25.76 1.17
C VAL A 533 -4.87 -26.28 -0.05
N ARG A 534 -4.14 -26.87 -1.00
CA ARG A 534 -4.66 -27.32 -2.30
C ARG A 534 -5.06 -28.79 -2.28
N GLY A 535 -6.10 -29.13 -3.05
CA GLY A 535 -6.54 -30.51 -3.22
C GLY A 535 -5.52 -31.39 -3.94
N ALA A 536 -5.52 -32.70 -3.66
CA ALA A 536 -4.56 -33.66 -4.22
C ALA A 536 -4.62 -33.76 -5.77
N GLY A 537 -5.77 -33.44 -6.36
CA GLY A 537 -5.98 -33.46 -7.82
C GLY A 537 -5.50 -32.20 -8.55
N VAL A 538 -5.09 -31.15 -7.84
CA VAL A 538 -4.63 -29.90 -8.44
C VAL A 538 -3.16 -30.03 -8.82
N PRO A 539 -2.76 -29.75 -10.07
CA PRO A 539 -1.36 -29.73 -10.44
C PRO A 539 -0.59 -28.79 -9.52
N ALA A 540 0.41 -29.30 -8.81
CA ALA A 540 1.30 -28.44 -8.07
C ALA A 540 1.99 -27.49 -9.05
N ASP A 541 1.91 -26.17 -8.81
CA ASP A 541 2.80 -25.16 -9.41
C ASP A 541 4.28 -25.50 -9.10
N HIS A 542 4.85 -26.50 -9.78
CA HIS A 542 6.20 -27.00 -9.55
C HIS A 542 7.27 -25.96 -9.88
N LEU A 543 6.92 -24.93 -10.63
CA LEU A 543 7.77 -23.77 -10.93
C LEU A 543 7.79 -22.72 -9.81
N ARG A 544 6.82 -22.69 -8.88
CA ARG A 544 6.80 -21.72 -7.77
C ARG A 544 7.43 -22.22 -6.46
N SER A 545 7.51 -23.54 -6.26
CA SER A 545 7.95 -24.12 -4.97
C SER A 545 9.47 -24.19 -4.79
N ARG A 546 10.27 -24.22 -5.86
CA ARG A 546 11.75 -24.25 -5.74
C ARG A 546 12.34 -22.96 -5.14
N LEU A 547 11.70 -21.82 -5.34
CA LEU A 547 12.11 -20.54 -4.73
C LEU A 547 11.76 -20.46 -3.24
N HIS A 548 10.72 -21.16 -2.76
CA HIS A 548 10.31 -21.13 -1.36
C HIS A 548 11.24 -21.90 -0.40
N ARG A 549 11.99 -22.90 -0.88
CA ARG A 549 12.97 -23.60 -0.04
C ARG A 549 14.20 -22.73 0.28
N GLN A 550 14.54 -21.75 -0.54
CA GLN A 550 15.66 -20.84 -0.27
C GLN A 550 15.28 -19.69 0.66
N SER A 551 14.02 -19.23 0.66
CA SER A 551 13.56 -18.14 1.53
C SER A 551 13.36 -18.55 3.00
N ARG A 552 13.07 -19.82 3.31
CA ARG A 552 13.01 -20.30 4.71
C ARG A 552 14.38 -20.36 5.41
N ARG A 553 15.49 -20.28 4.67
CA ARG A 553 16.86 -20.21 5.25
C ARG A 553 17.42 -18.79 5.32
N ALA A 554 16.69 -17.79 4.84
CA ALA A 554 17.17 -16.40 4.74
C ALA A 554 16.24 -15.36 5.41
N ALA A 555 15.30 -15.80 6.24
CA ALA A 555 14.46 -14.94 7.08
C ALA A 555 14.90 -15.00 8.54
#